data_AF-A3MTY7-F1
#
_entry.id   AF-A3MTY7-F1
#
_cell.length_a   1.000
_cell.length_b   1.000
_cell.length_c   1.000
_cell.angle_alpha   90.00
_cell.angle_beta   90.00
_cell.angle_gamma   90.00
#
_symmetry.space_group_name_H-M   'P 1'
#
loop_
_entity.id
_entity.type
_entity.pdbx_description
1 polymer ?
#
loop_
_entity_poly.entity_id
_entity_poly.type
_entity_poly.pdbx_seq_one_letter_code
_entity_poly.pdbx_strand_id
1 'polypeptide(L)'
;MESLVVSFLALLATYARMALGLVVSIAVAYALGYAMAKSRRAEAVLLPFLDVMQSVPILGFFPVALFVFVSFFPRIGAELAAVFLIFTSMAWNIIFGVYQALKTLPREYLEMARLYLNERLEIAHVVIPFTLRSLYYNAAISWANAFFFITASEVITLGTEIHLFGIGSLVVKAFEDGDLATAYVGIAVALLGNVALYALVWRRVLTRLPQLPFVDLWRVWMKYGAYVVYAAILLLAYLFAEYVATAPLSAGGFAAAVAESTYLSLFSLARVLAVILISAAVGLATTALVVEKPSREVAVFPAVAVLSSIPPVFLYPLLAAFIKGEILVLVLLLPAAALYTVINTLAAWRDVPRDLAKAYQISGWLYLWHILIPAALPYIATGLLTTWGGAWNGLVVAEPFADVSGLGSYMAHAAGRGDVNALFASVAVMTAIVVATNRLLWRRLYRLASQWA
;
A
#
# COMPACT_ATOMS: atom_id res chain seq x y z
N MET A 1 16.67 29.31 -4.31
CA MET A 1 17.06 28.54 -5.52
C MET A 1 17.67 27.20 -5.12
N GLU A 2 18.60 27.19 -4.17
CA GLU A 2 19.19 25.97 -3.59
C GLU A 2 18.17 24.96 -3.08
N SER A 3 17.23 25.37 -2.21
CA SER A 3 16.16 24.49 -1.70
C SER A 3 15.33 23.81 -2.79
N LEU A 4 15.06 24.52 -3.89
CA LEU A 4 14.31 23.98 -5.03
C LEU A 4 15.11 22.91 -5.78
N VAL A 5 16.40 23.18 -6.02
CA VAL A 5 17.29 22.23 -6.71
C VAL A 5 17.46 20.96 -5.88
N VAL A 6 17.74 21.09 -4.59
CA VAL A 6 17.91 19.94 -3.69
C VAL A 6 16.61 19.15 -3.58
N SER A 7 15.45 19.82 -3.47
CA SER A 7 14.14 19.15 -3.45
C SER A 7 13.85 18.39 -4.73
N PHE A 8 14.21 18.95 -5.90
CA PHE A 8 14.02 18.27 -7.17
C PHE A 8 14.93 17.04 -7.31
N LEU A 9 16.19 17.15 -6.88
CA LEU A 9 17.12 16.01 -6.87
C LEU A 9 16.64 14.90 -5.91
N ALA A 10 16.15 15.27 -4.73
CA ALA A 10 15.58 14.34 -3.76
C ALA A 10 14.36 13.62 -4.33
N LEU A 11 13.46 14.34 -5.00
CA LEU A 11 12.31 13.74 -5.69
C LEU A 11 12.73 12.76 -6.80
N LEU A 12 13.76 13.10 -7.59
CA LEU A 12 14.29 12.19 -8.61
C LEU A 12 14.89 10.92 -8.00
N ALA A 13 15.59 11.01 -6.87
CA ALA A 13 16.10 9.84 -6.16
C ALA A 13 14.96 8.93 -5.69
N THR A 14 13.90 9.51 -5.09
CA THR A 14 12.69 8.79 -4.71
C THR A 14 12.03 8.10 -5.91
N TYR A 15 11.86 8.81 -7.03
CA TYR A 15 11.29 8.24 -8.25
C TYR A 15 12.15 7.16 -8.89
N ALA A 16 13.48 7.25 -8.79
CA ALA A 16 14.37 6.20 -9.28
C ALA A 16 14.15 4.88 -8.52
N ARG A 17 14.07 4.93 -7.17
CA ARG A 17 13.76 3.75 -6.35
C ARG A 17 12.38 3.17 -6.68
N MET A 18 11.38 4.04 -6.83
CA MET A 18 10.02 3.62 -7.22
C MET A 18 9.98 2.99 -8.60
N ALA A 19 10.70 3.53 -9.58
CA ALA A 19 10.79 2.97 -10.92
C ALA A 19 11.44 1.58 -10.92
N LEU A 20 12.50 1.39 -10.15
CA LEU A 20 13.13 0.08 -9.95
C LEU A 20 12.15 -0.91 -9.31
N GLY A 21 11.47 -0.51 -8.23
CA GLY A 21 10.45 -1.32 -7.56
C GLY A 21 9.30 -1.70 -8.50
N LEU A 22 8.88 -0.78 -9.38
CA LEU A 22 7.83 -1.03 -10.36
C LEU A 22 8.26 -2.05 -11.42
N VAL A 23 9.48 -1.93 -11.97
CA VAL A 23 10.01 -2.89 -12.96
C VAL A 23 10.08 -4.29 -12.36
N VAL A 24 10.60 -4.43 -11.14
CA VAL A 24 10.63 -5.72 -10.43
C VAL A 24 9.22 -6.24 -10.19
N SER A 25 8.28 -5.39 -9.80
CA SER A 25 6.89 -5.78 -9.56
C SER A 25 6.18 -6.28 -10.81
N ILE A 26 6.39 -5.64 -11.97
CA ILE A 26 5.84 -6.08 -13.26
C ILE A 26 6.45 -7.43 -13.67
N ALA A 27 7.77 -7.60 -13.48
CA ALA A 27 8.45 -8.86 -13.73
C ALA A 27 7.84 -10.00 -12.89
N VAL A 28 7.75 -9.81 -11.56
CA VAL A 28 7.15 -10.80 -10.65
C VAL A 28 5.69 -11.06 -11.00
N ALA A 29 4.91 -10.03 -11.34
CA ALA A 29 3.50 -10.15 -11.72
C ALA A 29 3.29 -11.04 -12.95
N TYR A 30 4.07 -10.83 -14.02
CA TYR A 30 3.98 -11.71 -15.19
C TYR A 30 4.46 -13.12 -14.91
N ALA A 31 5.49 -13.30 -14.09
CA ALA A 31 6.00 -14.62 -13.72
C ALA A 31 4.96 -15.43 -12.91
N LEU A 32 4.48 -14.87 -11.79
CA LEU A 32 3.55 -15.55 -10.89
C LEU A 32 2.13 -15.58 -11.46
N GLY A 33 1.65 -14.48 -12.03
CA GLY A 33 0.32 -14.39 -12.63
C GLY A 33 0.13 -15.38 -13.77
N TYR A 34 1.14 -15.54 -14.64
CA TYR A 34 1.09 -16.55 -15.71
C TYR A 34 1.18 -17.98 -15.16
N ALA A 35 2.07 -18.24 -14.19
CA ALA A 35 2.18 -19.56 -13.56
C ALA A 35 0.85 -20.02 -12.92
N MET A 36 0.20 -19.13 -12.16
CA MET A 36 -1.13 -19.38 -11.57
C MET A 36 -2.22 -19.54 -12.65
N ALA A 37 -2.19 -18.75 -13.72
CA ALA A 37 -3.18 -18.87 -14.79
C ALA A 37 -3.09 -20.23 -15.52
N LYS A 38 -1.87 -20.72 -15.78
CA LYS A 38 -1.60 -21.94 -16.55
C LYS A 38 -1.70 -23.24 -15.74
N SER A 39 -1.40 -23.20 -14.43
CA SER A 39 -1.32 -24.40 -13.59
C SER A 39 -2.22 -24.30 -12.36
N ARG A 40 -3.21 -25.21 -12.27
CA ARG A 40 -4.09 -25.34 -11.09
C ARG A 40 -3.32 -25.62 -9.80
N ARG A 41 -2.19 -26.34 -9.89
CA ARG A 41 -1.33 -26.60 -8.72
C ARG A 41 -0.62 -25.34 -8.25
N ALA A 42 -0.09 -24.54 -9.19
CA ALA A 42 0.55 -23.28 -8.85
C ALA A 42 -0.47 -22.30 -8.25
N GLU A 43 -1.66 -22.21 -8.84
CA GLU A 43 -2.78 -21.41 -8.33
C GLU A 43 -3.16 -21.79 -6.89
N ALA A 44 -3.35 -23.08 -6.62
CA ALA A 44 -3.76 -23.58 -5.29
C ALA A 44 -2.72 -23.32 -4.18
N VAL A 45 -1.43 -23.19 -4.54
CA VAL A 45 -0.35 -22.93 -3.57
C VAL A 45 -0.04 -21.43 -3.45
N LEU A 46 0.09 -20.74 -4.58
CA LEU A 46 0.51 -19.35 -4.61
C LEU A 46 -0.60 -18.40 -4.14
N LEU A 47 -1.88 -18.63 -4.50
CA LEU A 47 -2.94 -17.69 -4.10
C LEU A 47 -3.07 -17.57 -2.57
N PRO A 48 -3.20 -18.65 -1.78
CA PRO A 48 -3.29 -18.53 -0.32
C PRO A 48 -2.02 -17.94 0.30
N PHE A 49 -0.85 -18.22 -0.28
CA PHE A 49 0.42 -17.67 0.19
C PHE A 49 0.48 -16.15 -0.04
N LEU A 50 0.18 -15.69 -1.25
CA LEU A 50 0.14 -14.27 -1.62
C LEU A 50 -0.92 -13.53 -0.78
N ASP A 51 -2.06 -14.16 -0.50
CA ASP A 51 -3.12 -13.62 0.36
C ASP A 51 -2.67 -13.37 1.81
N VAL A 52 -1.80 -14.22 2.33
CA VAL A 52 -1.22 -14.01 3.67
C VAL A 52 -0.14 -12.93 3.60
N MET A 53 0.73 -12.98 2.60
CA MET A 53 1.85 -12.03 2.48
C MET A 53 1.38 -10.58 2.27
N GLN A 54 0.30 -10.36 1.52
CA GLN A 54 -0.26 -9.01 1.36
C GLN A 54 -0.84 -8.41 2.66
N SER A 55 -1.08 -9.23 3.68
CA SER A 55 -1.61 -8.76 4.98
C SER A 55 -0.52 -8.32 5.95
N VAL A 56 0.75 -8.56 5.64
CA VAL A 56 1.87 -8.15 6.49
C VAL A 56 2.07 -6.64 6.33
N PRO A 57 2.05 -5.85 7.43
CA PRO A 57 2.27 -4.40 7.35
C PRO A 57 3.67 -4.08 6.83
N ILE A 58 3.73 -3.38 5.71
CA ILE A 58 4.94 -3.09 4.94
C ILE A 58 5.96 -2.35 5.82
N LEU A 59 5.53 -1.23 6.41
CA LEU A 59 6.39 -0.42 7.27
C LEU A 59 6.77 -1.13 8.57
N GLY A 60 5.96 -2.09 9.01
CA GLY A 60 6.24 -2.90 10.19
C GLY A 60 7.51 -3.73 10.00
N PHE A 61 7.65 -4.47 8.90
CA PHE A 61 8.85 -5.30 8.71
C PHE A 61 10.05 -4.57 8.12
N PHE A 62 9.92 -3.29 7.74
CA PHE A 62 11.03 -2.51 7.17
C PHE A 62 12.32 -2.53 8.02
N PRO A 63 12.29 -2.37 9.36
CA PRO A 63 13.50 -2.47 10.19
C PRO A 63 14.24 -3.78 10.01
N VAL A 64 13.51 -4.89 10.02
CA VAL A 64 14.07 -6.22 9.85
C VAL A 64 14.70 -6.35 8.46
N ALA A 65 14.02 -5.89 7.41
CA ALA A 65 14.58 -5.88 6.06
C ALA A 65 15.85 -5.03 5.97
N LEU A 66 15.85 -3.84 6.56
CA LEU A 66 17.01 -2.94 6.59
C LEU A 66 18.22 -3.61 7.23
N PHE A 67 18.07 -4.20 8.42
CA PHE A 67 19.17 -4.88 9.10
C PHE A 67 19.72 -6.06 8.29
N VAL A 68 18.85 -6.88 7.69
CA VAL A 68 19.27 -8.00 6.84
C VAL A 68 20.10 -7.48 5.66
N PHE A 69 19.57 -6.54 4.87
CA PHE A 69 20.28 -6.04 3.70
C PHE A 69 21.55 -5.27 4.03
N VAL A 70 21.57 -4.45 5.09
CA VAL A 70 22.76 -3.70 5.51
C VAL A 70 23.85 -4.65 6.03
N SER A 71 23.48 -5.74 6.71
CA SER A 71 24.44 -6.75 7.18
C SER A 71 25.18 -7.43 6.02
N PHE A 72 24.46 -7.85 4.97
CA PHE A 72 25.08 -8.54 3.82
C PHE A 72 25.65 -7.59 2.76
N PHE A 73 25.10 -6.39 2.63
CA PHE A 73 25.48 -5.42 1.61
C PHE A 73 25.74 -4.03 2.22
N PRO A 74 26.82 -3.82 3.00
CA PRO A 74 27.00 -2.59 3.78
C PRO A 74 26.93 -1.28 2.99
N ARG A 75 27.31 -1.29 1.70
CA ARG A 75 27.33 -0.09 0.85
C ARG A 75 26.00 0.25 0.19
N ILE A 76 25.16 -0.75 -0.08
CA ILE A 76 23.92 -0.60 -0.86
C ILE A 76 22.70 -1.18 -0.15
N GLY A 77 22.87 -1.71 1.07
CA GLY A 77 21.85 -2.46 1.79
C GLY A 77 20.64 -1.62 2.13
N ALA A 78 20.84 -0.35 2.49
CA ALA A 78 19.73 0.58 2.72
C ALA A 78 18.92 0.82 1.43
N GLU A 79 19.59 0.99 0.29
CA GLU A 79 18.94 1.14 -1.02
C GLU A 79 18.17 -0.13 -1.42
N LEU A 80 18.77 -1.30 -1.22
CA LEU A 80 18.14 -2.59 -1.48
C LEU A 80 16.92 -2.82 -0.57
N ALA A 81 17.01 -2.45 0.72
CA ALA A 81 15.91 -2.56 1.66
C ALA A 81 14.74 -1.66 1.27
N ALA A 82 15.01 -0.41 0.86
CA ALA A 82 13.97 0.50 0.39
C ALA A 82 13.34 0.01 -0.92
N VAL A 83 14.14 -0.43 -1.90
CA VAL A 83 13.59 -1.00 -3.15
C VAL A 83 12.79 -2.27 -2.88
N PHE A 84 13.25 -3.13 -1.97
CA PHE A 84 12.51 -4.33 -1.54
C PHE A 84 11.18 -3.96 -0.89
N LEU A 85 11.19 -3.00 0.03
CA LEU A 85 9.98 -2.49 0.68
C LEU A 85 8.97 -1.97 -0.36
N ILE A 86 9.44 -1.14 -1.30
CA ILE A 86 8.58 -0.57 -2.33
C ILE A 86 8.06 -1.63 -3.29
N PHE A 87 8.89 -2.58 -3.69
CA PHE A 87 8.44 -3.76 -4.42
C PHE A 87 7.28 -4.45 -3.69
N THR A 88 7.40 -4.73 -2.38
CA THR A 88 6.31 -5.39 -1.64
C THR A 88 5.05 -4.55 -1.58
N SER A 89 5.14 -3.21 -1.59
CA SER A 89 3.97 -2.33 -1.65
C SER A 89 3.26 -2.34 -3.01
N MET A 90 4.00 -2.53 -4.09
CA MET A 90 3.50 -2.45 -5.46
C MET A 90 3.03 -3.79 -6.02
N ALA A 91 3.68 -4.89 -5.62
CA ALA A 91 3.57 -6.18 -6.27
C ALA A 91 2.16 -6.78 -6.21
N TRP A 92 1.46 -6.66 -5.08
CA TRP A 92 0.18 -7.36 -4.87
C TRP A 92 -0.88 -7.01 -5.92
N ASN A 93 -1.18 -5.72 -6.09
CA ASN A 93 -2.18 -5.25 -7.04
C ASN A 93 -1.82 -5.64 -8.48
N ILE A 94 -0.54 -5.60 -8.84
CA ILE A 94 -0.08 -5.91 -10.20
C ILE A 94 -0.14 -7.43 -10.44
N ILE A 95 0.29 -8.25 -9.48
CA ILE A 95 0.20 -9.72 -9.56
C ILE A 95 -1.26 -10.14 -9.75
N PHE A 96 -2.16 -9.69 -8.89
CA PHE A 96 -3.57 -10.05 -8.97
C PHE A 96 -4.24 -9.45 -10.21
N GLY A 97 -3.89 -8.23 -10.61
CA GLY A 97 -4.38 -7.61 -11.83
C GLY A 97 -4.03 -8.40 -13.09
N VAL A 98 -2.76 -8.80 -13.23
CA VAL A 98 -2.31 -9.63 -14.37
C VAL A 98 -2.95 -11.02 -14.31
N TYR A 99 -2.97 -11.65 -13.13
CA TYR A 99 -3.60 -12.95 -12.94
C TYR A 99 -5.08 -12.96 -13.36
N GLN A 100 -5.86 -11.98 -12.89
CA GLN A 100 -7.27 -11.87 -13.23
C GLN A 100 -7.48 -11.59 -14.72
N ALA A 101 -6.68 -10.73 -15.33
CA ALA A 101 -6.74 -10.48 -16.77
C ALA A 101 -6.45 -11.75 -17.60
N LEU A 102 -5.52 -12.59 -17.15
CA LEU A 102 -5.25 -13.87 -17.81
C LEU A 102 -6.41 -14.87 -17.68
N LYS A 103 -7.10 -14.89 -16.53
CA LYS A 103 -8.26 -15.77 -16.29
C LYS A 103 -9.52 -15.33 -17.04
N THR A 104 -9.68 -14.04 -17.28
CA THR A 104 -10.85 -13.48 -17.98
C THR A 104 -10.66 -13.35 -19.49
N LEU A 105 -9.49 -13.73 -20.02
CA LEU A 105 -9.23 -13.81 -21.45
C LEU A 105 -10.23 -14.80 -22.10
N PRO A 106 -11.10 -14.36 -23.03
CA PRO A 106 -12.12 -15.24 -23.58
C PRO A 106 -11.51 -16.40 -24.36
N ARG A 107 -12.11 -17.59 -24.21
CA ARG A 107 -11.56 -18.84 -24.75
C ARG A 107 -11.53 -18.83 -26.28
N GLU A 108 -12.49 -18.16 -26.89
CA GLU A 108 -12.65 -18.03 -28.33
C GLU A 108 -11.42 -17.33 -28.96
N TYR A 109 -10.87 -16.31 -28.30
CA TYR A 109 -9.63 -15.66 -28.76
C TYR A 109 -8.44 -16.61 -28.68
N LEU A 110 -8.35 -17.43 -27.63
CA LEU A 110 -7.28 -18.40 -27.46
C LEU A 110 -7.39 -19.57 -28.44
N GLU A 111 -8.60 -20.08 -28.68
CA GLU A 111 -8.86 -21.15 -29.64
C GLU A 111 -8.56 -20.68 -31.06
N MET A 112 -9.02 -19.51 -31.46
CA MET A 112 -8.68 -18.90 -32.75
C MET A 112 -7.17 -18.66 -32.86
N ALA A 113 -6.53 -18.12 -31.83
CA ALA A 113 -5.09 -17.92 -31.83
C ALA A 113 -4.35 -19.25 -32.04
N ARG A 114 -4.74 -20.34 -31.38
CA ARG A 114 -4.07 -21.65 -31.52
C ARG A 114 -4.26 -22.32 -32.87
N LEU A 115 -5.31 -21.97 -33.62
CA LEU A 115 -5.50 -22.44 -34.98
C LEU A 115 -4.52 -21.80 -35.96
N TYR A 116 -4.18 -20.51 -35.76
CA TYR A 116 -3.38 -19.73 -36.71
C TYR A 116 -1.96 -19.37 -36.22
N LEU A 117 -1.71 -19.42 -34.92
CA LEU A 117 -0.49 -18.96 -34.27
C LEU A 117 0.13 -20.09 -33.44
N ASN A 118 1.47 -20.09 -33.38
CA ASN A 118 2.19 -20.91 -32.40
C ASN A 118 2.17 -20.24 -31.01
N GLU A 119 2.54 -20.99 -29.97
CA GLU A 119 2.54 -20.49 -28.58
C GLU A 119 3.38 -19.20 -28.41
N ARG A 120 4.41 -18.99 -29.24
CA ARG A 120 5.23 -17.77 -29.18
C ARG A 120 4.44 -16.54 -29.61
N LEU A 121 3.73 -16.65 -30.74
CA LEU A 121 2.93 -15.57 -31.29
C LEU A 121 1.63 -15.36 -30.50
N GLU A 122 1.02 -16.43 -29.96
CA GLU A 122 -0.11 -16.36 -29.04
C GLU A 122 0.23 -15.49 -27.81
N ILE A 123 1.37 -15.75 -27.16
CA ILE A 123 1.78 -14.95 -25.99
C ILE A 123 2.04 -13.49 -26.36
N ALA A 124 2.79 -13.25 -27.45
CA ALA A 124 3.23 -11.91 -27.83
C ALA A 124 2.11 -11.00 -28.36
N HIS A 125 1.14 -11.57 -29.09
CA HIS A 125 0.13 -10.78 -29.82
C HIS A 125 -1.28 -10.90 -29.26
N VAL A 126 -1.55 -11.89 -28.39
CA VAL A 126 -2.87 -12.07 -27.79
C VAL A 126 -2.79 -11.87 -26.28
N VAL A 127 -1.95 -12.67 -25.61
CA VAL A 127 -1.91 -12.68 -24.14
C VAL A 127 -1.36 -11.38 -23.57
N ILE A 128 -0.15 -10.96 -23.97
CA ILE A 128 0.46 -9.72 -23.45
C ILE A 128 -0.43 -8.50 -23.75
N PRO A 129 -0.87 -8.25 -25.00
CA PRO A 129 -1.72 -7.09 -25.31
C PRO A 129 -3.02 -7.05 -24.51
N PHE A 130 -3.67 -8.21 -24.29
CA PHE A 130 -4.89 -8.28 -23.49
C PHE A 130 -4.64 -7.86 -22.04
N THR A 131 -3.50 -8.25 -21.46
CA THR A 131 -3.16 -7.91 -20.07
C THR A 131 -2.74 -6.46 -19.86
N LEU A 132 -2.34 -5.72 -20.91
CA LEU A 132 -1.76 -4.36 -20.77
C LEU A 132 -2.70 -3.37 -20.06
N ARG A 133 -4.00 -3.44 -20.32
CA ARG A 133 -4.98 -2.56 -19.67
C ARG A 133 -4.96 -2.76 -18.16
N SER A 134 -5.01 -4.02 -17.72
CA SER A 134 -4.95 -4.36 -16.31
C SER A 134 -3.59 -4.01 -15.71
N LEU A 135 -2.50 -4.31 -16.43
CA LEU A 135 -1.14 -4.01 -16.00
C LEU A 135 -0.96 -2.52 -15.72
N TYR A 136 -1.27 -1.66 -16.69
CA TYR A 136 -1.04 -0.22 -16.56
C TYR A 136 -1.95 0.44 -15.53
N TYR A 137 -3.20 -0.01 -15.41
CA TYR A 137 -4.11 0.46 -14.38
C TYR A 137 -3.58 0.13 -12.98
N ASN A 138 -3.21 -1.12 -12.73
CA ASN A 138 -2.66 -1.55 -11.44
C ASN A 138 -1.30 -0.93 -11.16
N ALA A 139 -0.45 -0.74 -12.17
CA ALA A 139 0.83 -0.05 -12.03
C ALA A 139 0.67 1.41 -11.58
N ALA A 140 -0.32 2.14 -12.11
CA ALA A 140 -0.60 3.52 -11.71
C ALA A 140 -1.06 3.63 -10.25
N ILE A 141 -1.95 2.73 -9.83
CA ILE A 141 -2.43 2.67 -8.43
C ILE A 141 -1.29 2.28 -7.50
N SER A 142 -0.52 1.25 -7.86
CA SER A 142 0.64 0.81 -7.09
C SER A 142 1.71 1.91 -6.97
N TRP A 143 1.90 2.74 -8.01
CA TRP A 143 2.79 3.89 -7.93
C TRP A 143 2.33 4.92 -6.90
N ALA A 144 1.05 5.28 -6.91
CA ALA A 144 0.49 6.22 -5.95
C ALA A 144 0.63 5.68 -4.50
N ASN A 145 0.34 4.40 -4.28
CA ASN A 145 0.50 3.77 -2.97
C ASN A 145 1.98 3.69 -2.55
N ALA A 146 2.88 3.33 -3.45
CA ALA A 146 4.31 3.27 -3.15
C ALA A 146 4.90 4.62 -2.75
N PHE A 147 4.37 5.74 -3.27
CA PHE A 147 4.83 7.07 -2.89
C PHE A 147 4.64 7.33 -1.38
N PHE A 148 3.55 6.81 -0.81
CA PHE A 148 3.32 6.84 0.63
C PHE A 148 4.39 6.03 1.40
N PHE A 149 4.70 4.82 0.94
CA PHE A 149 5.65 3.94 1.63
C PHE A 149 7.11 4.39 1.50
N ILE A 150 7.51 4.93 0.35
CA ILE A 150 8.91 5.32 0.11
C ILE A 150 9.29 6.52 0.96
N THR A 151 8.40 7.52 1.04
CA THR A 151 8.63 8.72 1.85
C THR A 151 8.80 8.37 3.32
N ALA A 152 8.05 7.38 3.83
CA ALA A 152 8.28 6.82 5.14
C ALA A 152 9.64 6.10 5.24
N SER A 153 9.93 5.17 4.33
CA SER A 153 11.19 4.39 4.37
C SER A 153 12.46 5.23 4.26
N GLU A 154 12.39 6.41 3.64
CA GLU A 154 13.50 7.35 3.54
C GLU A 154 13.80 8.03 4.89
N VAL A 155 12.76 8.25 5.71
CA VAL A 155 12.89 8.92 7.02
C VAL A 155 13.29 7.93 8.12
N ILE A 156 12.75 6.71 8.08
CA ILE A 156 12.95 5.75 9.16
C ILE A 156 14.39 5.20 9.12
N THR A 157 15.27 5.66 10.02
CA THR A 157 16.71 5.31 10.02
C THR A 157 17.11 4.17 10.94
N LEU A 158 16.23 3.73 11.84
CA LEU A 158 16.27 2.41 12.50
C LEU A 158 17.64 1.98 13.05
N GLY A 159 18.39 2.91 13.64
CA GLY A 159 19.70 2.65 14.26
C GLY A 159 20.88 2.53 13.31
N THR A 160 20.65 2.69 12.00
CA THR A 160 21.73 2.97 11.04
C THR A 160 21.84 4.49 10.91
N GLU A 161 23.05 5.07 10.91
CA GLU A 161 23.25 6.49 10.58
C GLU A 161 22.91 6.82 9.11
N ILE A 162 22.42 5.84 8.35
CA ILE A 162 22.20 5.92 6.92
C ILE A 162 20.80 6.49 6.67
N HIS A 163 20.74 7.81 6.45
CA HIS A 163 19.57 8.44 5.85
C HIS A 163 19.61 8.22 4.34
N LEU A 164 18.56 7.61 3.78
CA LEU A 164 18.42 7.53 2.33
C LEU A 164 18.09 8.91 1.80
N PHE A 165 18.92 9.43 0.89
CA PHE A 165 18.63 10.71 0.25
C PHE A 165 17.36 10.58 -0.61
N GLY A 166 16.32 11.33 -0.27
CA GLY A 166 15.03 11.30 -0.93
C GLY A 166 14.10 12.38 -0.40
N ILE A 167 12.95 12.57 -1.04
CA ILE A 167 12.08 13.69 -0.72
C ILE A 167 11.48 13.58 0.69
N GLY A 168 11.27 12.36 1.20
CA GLY A 168 10.81 12.11 2.57
C GLY A 168 11.81 12.59 3.61
N SER A 169 13.04 12.08 3.54
CA SER A 169 14.12 12.42 4.47
C SER A 169 14.52 13.89 4.40
N LEU A 170 14.56 14.47 3.20
CA LEU A 170 14.86 15.89 3.03
C LEU A 170 13.84 16.78 3.75
N VAL A 171 12.54 16.51 3.55
CA VAL A 171 11.46 17.33 4.15
C VAL A 171 11.50 17.24 5.67
N VAL A 172 11.60 16.04 6.24
CA VAL A 172 11.61 15.84 7.69
C VAL A 172 12.86 16.43 8.31
N LYS A 173 14.04 16.12 7.76
CA LYS A 173 15.31 16.63 8.29
C LYS A 173 15.38 18.16 8.23
N ALA A 174 14.98 18.77 7.11
CA ALA A 174 14.96 20.22 7.00
C ALA A 174 14.03 20.87 8.03
N PHE A 175 12.89 20.24 8.32
CA PHE A 175 11.98 20.71 9.37
C PHE A 175 12.59 20.58 10.77
N GLU A 176 13.21 19.45 11.09
CA GLU A 176 13.89 19.20 12.36
C GLU A 176 15.09 20.14 12.57
N ASP A 177 15.83 20.46 11.50
CA ASP A 177 16.96 21.40 11.49
C ASP A 177 16.49 22.88 11.52
N GLY A 178 15.18 23.14 11.45
CA GLY A 178 14.59 24.49 11.44
C GLY A 178 14.61 25.21 10.09
N ASP A 179 15.10 24.57 9.02
CA ASP A 179 15.02 25.07 7.63
C ASP A 179 13.62 24.85 7.03
N LEU A 180 12.69 25.69 7.46
CA LEU A 180 11.30 25.67 6.98
C LEU A 180 11.19 25.94 5.47
N ALA A 181 12.14 26.68 4.89
CA ALA A 181 12.13 26.97 3.46
C ALA A 181 12.34 25.69 2.65
N THR A 182 13.35 24.89 2.98
CA THR A 182 13.59 23.61 2.31
C THR A 182 12.50 22.59 2.62
N ALA A 183 11.98 22.54 3.84
CA ALA A 183 10.88 21.65 4.19
C ALA A 183 9.62 21.91 3.34
N TYR A 184 9.16 23.16 3.27
CA TYR A 184 7.93 23.51 2.53
C TYR A 184 8.12 23.50 1.01
N VAL A 185 9.30 23.90 0.51
CA VAL A 185 9.63 23.74 -0.91
C VAL A 185 9.67 22.26 -1.28
N GLY A 186 10.23 21.41 -0.42
CA GLY A 186 10.25 19.95 -0.59
C GLY A 186 8.85 19.36 -0.70
N ILE A 187 7.94 19.71 0.21
CA ILE A 187 6.53 19.28 0.17
C ILE A 187 5.87 19.73 -1.15
N ALA A 188 6.02 21.00 -1.53
CA ALA A 188 5.43 21.54 -2.76
C ALA A 188 5.97 20.82 -4.00
N VAL A 189 7.28 20.60 -4.09
CA VAL A 189 7.93 19.86 -5.18
C VAL A 189 7.42 18.43 -5.24
N ALA A 190 7.26 17.76 -4.11
CA ALA A 190 6.76 16.40 -4.03
C ALA A 190 5.32 16.27 -4.57
N LEU A 191 4.42 17.16 -4.13
CA LEU A 191 3.02 17.14 -4.54
C LEU A 191 2.85 17.54 -6.00
N LEU A 192 3.47 18.64 -6.43
CA LEU A 192 3.43 19.09 -7.82
C LEU A 192 4.10 18.09 -8.76
N GLY A 193 5.20 17.47 -8.31
CA GLY A 193 5.90 16.41 -9.02
C GLY A 193 5.00 15.21 -9.30
N ASN A 194 4.23 14.75 -8.31
CA ASN A 194 3.29 13.63 -8.51
C ASN A 194 2.15 13.98 -9.45
N VAL A 195 1.59 15.19 -9.35
CA VAL A 195 0.56 15.68 -10.28
C VAL A 195 1.12 15.75 -11.70
N ALA A 196 2.33 16.29 -11.86
CA ALA A 196 3.00 16.38 -13.15
C ALA A 196 3.30 14.99 -13.74
N LEU A 197 3.82 14.07 -12.93
CA LEU A 197 4.09 12.70 -13.34
C LEU A 197 2.79 12.00 -13.79
N TYR A 198 1.70 12.18 -13.05
CA TYR A 198 0.41 11.64 -13.46
C TYR A 198 -0.07 12.22 -14.80
N ALA A 199 -0.05 13.54 -14.94
CA ALA A 199 -0.52 14.23 -16.14
C ALA A 199 0.33 13.91 -17.38
N LEU A 200 1.66 13.80 -17.22
CA LEU A 200 2.61 13.63 -18.31
C LEU A 200 2.86 12.16 -18.66
N VAL A 201 2.89 11.26 -17.68
CA VAL A 201 3.24 9.85 -17.88
C VAL A 201 2.00 8.98 -17.77
N TRP A 202 1.40 8.87 -16.58
CA TRP A 202 0.32 7.92 -16.32
C TRP A 202 -0.89 8.13 -17.22
N ARG A 203 -1.34 9.38 -17.40
CA ARG A 203 -2.47 9.70 -18.30
C ARG A 203 -2.20 9.25 -19.73
N ARG A 204 -0.97 9.41 -20.24
CA ARG A 204 -0.60 8.99 -21.60
C ARG A 204 -0.52 7.47 -21.73
N VAL A 205 0.06 6.79 -20.74
CA VAL A 205 0.17 5.33 -20.71
C VAL A 205 -1.21 4.67 -20.64
N LEU A 206 -2.11 5.16 -19.77
CA LEU A 206 -3.46 4.63 -19.60
C LEU A 206 -4.36 4.86 -20.81
N THR A 207 -4.13 5.92 -21.58
CA THR A 207 -4.92 6.23 -22.78
C THR A 207 -4.39 5.54 -24.04
N ARG A 208 -3.06 5.48 -24.22
CA ARG A 208 -2.44 4.89 -25.42
C ARG A 208 -2.19 3.39 -25.32
N LEU A 209 -2.09 2.85 -24.11
CA LEU A 209 -1.76 1.44 -23.83
C LEU A 209 -0.57 0.96 -24.70
N PRO A 210 0.60 1.61 -24.61
CA PRO A 210 1.75 1.25 -25.43
C PRO A 210 2.12 -0.23 -25.22
N GLN A 211 2.64 -0.88 -26.25
CA GLN A 211 3.16 -2.25 -26.10
C GLN A 211 4.40 -2.24 -25.20
N LEU A 212 4.62 -3.34 -24.47
CA LEU A 212 5.84 -3.50 -23.68
C LEU A 212 7.06 -3.59 -24.61
N PRO A 213 8.17 -2.92 -24.28
CA PRO A 213 9.41 -3.11 -25.03
C PRO A 213 9.92 -4.55 -24.84
N PHE A 214 10.66 -5.07 -25.81
CA PHE A 214 11.27 -6.40 -25.75
C PHE A 214 10.26 -7.53 -25.50
N VAL A 215 9.14 -7.56 -26.22
CA VAL A 215 8.07 -8.57 -26.06
C VAL A 215 8.59 -10.01 -26.05
N ASP A 216 9.62 -10.32 -26.84
CA ASP A 216 10.27 -11.64 -26.85
C ASP A 216 10.90 -12.03 -25.50
N LEU A 217 11.45 -11.06 -24.76
CA LEU A 217 12.00 -11.28 -23.41
C LEU A 217 10.87 -11.60 -22.44
N TRP A 218 9.79 -10.84 -22.47
CA TRP A 218 8.59 -11.06 -21.63
C TRP A 218 7.98 -12.43 -21.88
N ARG A 219 7.97 -12.90 -23.13
CA ARG A 219 7.54 -14.27 -23.46
C ARG A 219 8.37 -15.32 -22.74
N VAL A 220 9.70 -15.22 -22.80
CA VAL A 220 10.61 -16.17 -22.11
C VAL A 220 10.41 -16.07 -20.60
N TRP A 221 10.30 -14.85 -20.09
CA TRP A 221 10.09 -14.57 -18.67
C TRP A 221 8.76 -15.12 -18.14
N MET A 222 7.66 -15.04 -18.90
CA MET A 222 6.39 -15.64 -18.47
C MET A 222 6.50 -17.16 -18.33
N LYS A 223 7.30 -17.83 -19.18
CA LYS A 223 7.47 -19.29 -19.10
C LYS A 223 8.35 -19.75 -17.95
N TYR A 224 9.45 -19.04 -17.67
CA TYR A 224 10.48 -19.50 -16.74
C TYR A 224 10.70 -18.60 -15.52
N GLY A 225 10.16 -17.39 -15.54
CA GLY A 225 10.35 -16.38 -14.50
C GLY A 225 9.86 -16.85 -13.13
N ALA A 226 8.85 -17.72 -13.07
CA ALA A 226 8.39 -18.28 -11.79
C ALA A 226 9.49 -19.07 -11.06
N TYR A 227 10.39 -19.75 -11.80
CA TYR A 227 11.54 -20.44 -11.20
C TYR A 227 12.57 -19.44 -10.67
N VAL A 228 12.77 -18.33 -11.38
CA VAL A 228 13.67 -17.25 -10.94
C VAL A 228 13.12 -16.57 -9.68
N VAL A 229 11.82 -16.29 -9.65
CA VAL A 229 11.15 -15.73 -8.47
C VAL A 229 11.25 -16.71 -7.28
N TYR A 230 11.03 -18.01 -7.51
CA TYR A 230 11.20 -19.01 -6.47
C TYR A 230 12.64 -19.06 -5.94
N ALA A 231 13.64 -19.05 -6.81
CA ALA A 231 15.05 -18.98 -6.42
C ALA A 231 15.38 -17.70 -5.62
N ALA A 232 14.81 -16.55 -6.01
CA ALA A 232 14.97 -15.30 -5.28
C ALA A 232 14.32 -15.36 -3.88
N ILE A 233 13.15 -15.99 -3.74
CA ILE A 233 12.52 -16.23 -2.44
C ILE A 233 13.40 -17.11 -1.56
N LEU A 234 13.98 -18.19 -2.11
CA LEU A 234 14.90 -19.05 -1.38
C LEU A 234 16.17 -18.30 -0.95
N LEU A 235 16.73 -17.45 -1.81
CA LEU A 235 17.87 -16.62 -1.48
C LEU A 235 17.53 -15.65 -0.34
N LEU A 236 16.40 -14.95 -0.40
CA LEU A 236 15.96 -14.06 0.66
C LEU A 236 15.73 -14.82 1.98
N ALA A 237 15.13 -16.00 1.93
CA ALA A 237 14.94 -16.86 3.09
C ALA A 237 16.29 -17.32 3.68
N TYR A 238 17.27 -17.63 2.85
CA TYR A 238 18.62 -17.99 3.27
C TYR A 238 19.33 -16.82 3.96
N LEU A 239 19.36 -15.63 3.33
CA LEU A 239 19.93 -14.42 3.92
C LEU A 239 19.27 -14.08 5.27
N PHE A 240 17.95 -14.21 5.33
CA PHE A 240 17.21 -14.01 6.56
C PHE A 240 17.62 -15.02 7.65
N ALA A 241 17.74 -16.31 7.31
CA ALA A 241 18.14 -17.35 8.25
C ALA A 241 19.57 -17.13 8.78
N GLU A 242 20.51 -16.76 7.91
CA GLU A 242 21.90 -16.43 8.27
C GLU A 242 21.97 -15.20 9.18
N TYR A 243 21.18 -14.17 8.90
CA TYR A 243 21.07 -13.02 9.79
C TYR A 243 20.53 -13.42 11.17
N VAL A 244 19.43 -14.18 11.21
CA VAL A 244 18.83 -14.66 12.48
C VAL A 244 19.80 -15.54 13.27
N ALA A 245 20.63 -16.34 12.60
CA ALA A 245 21.62 -17.20 13.25
C ALA A 245 22.77 -16.42 13.92
N THR A 246 23.07 -15.21 13.43
CA THR A 246 24.14 -14.35 13.94
C THR A 246 23.65 -13.18 14.79
N ALA A 247 22.35 -12.87 14.72
CA ALA A 247 21.73 -11.79 15.48
C ALA A 247 21.75 -12.10 17.00
N PRO A 248 21.89 -11.08 17.87
CA PRO A 248 21.88 -11.22 19.32
C PRO A 248 20.46 -11.50 19.87
N LEU A 249 19.85 -12.57 19.38
CA LEU A 249 18.54 -13.05 19.79
C LEU A 249 18.69 -13.94 21.03
N SER A 250 17.85 -13.70 22.04
CA SER A 250 17.78 -14.55 23.22
C SER A 250 16.33 -14.92 23.49
N ALA A 251 16.08 -16.16 23.91
CA ALA A 251 14.71 -16.61 24.19
C ALA A 251 14.03 -15.73 25.27
N GLY A 252 14.79 -15.36 26.31
CA GLY A 252 14.31 -14.47 27.38
C GLY A 252 14.04 -13.04 26.88
N GLY A 253 14.96 -12.46 26.12
CA GLY A 253 14.79 -11.12 25.54
C GLY A 253 13.63 -11.06 24.55
N PHE A 254 13.50 -12.06 23.69
CA PHE A 254 12.39 -12.18 22.75
C PHE A 254 11.04 -12.34 23.47
N ALA A 255 10.96 -13.17 24.52
CA ALA A 255 9.72 -13.34 25.29
C ALA A 255 9.31 -12.05 26.01
N ALA A 256 10.26 -11.34 26.61
CA ALA A 256 10.01 -10.03 27.23
C ALA A 256 9.53 -9.01 26.19
N ALA A 257 10.20 -8.96 25.04
CA ALA A 257 9.82 -8.10 23.92
C ALA A 257 8.43 -8.42 23.37
N VAL A 258 8.02 -9.70 23.31
CA VAL A 258 6.64 -10.08 22.91
C VAL A 258 5.62 -9.57 23.91
N ALA A 259 5.89 -9.67 25.21
CA ALA A 259 4.99 -9.16 26.24
C ALA A 259 4.85 -7.63 26.15
N GLU A 260 5.96 -6.91 26.01
CA GLU A 260 5.99 -5.46 25.85
C GLU A 260 5.29 -5.01 24.56
N SER A 261 5.60 -5.66 23.42
CA SER A 261 4.94 -5.40 22.13
C SER A 261 3.43 -5.65 22.21
N THR A 262 3.01 -6.71 22.90
CA THR A 262 1.59 -7.03 23.10
C THR A 262 0.90 -5.93 23.90
N TYR A 263 1.50 -5.48 25.01
CA TYR A 263 0.96 -4.39 25.81
C TYR A 263 0.87 -3.07 25.02
N LEU A 264 1.95 -2.69 24.33
CA LEU A 264 2.00 -1.46 23.54
C LEU A 264 1.05 -1.49 22.33
N SER A 265 0.80 -2.68 21.78
CA SER A 265 -0.18 -2.87 20.70
C SER A 265 -1.60 -2.48 21.10
N LEU A 266 -1.94 -2.46 22.39
CA LEU A 266 -3.27 -2.03 22.85
C LEU A 266 -3.52 -0.54 22.59
N PHE A 267 -2.50 0.31 22.80
CA PHE A 267 -2.58 1.74 22.48
C PHE A 267 -2.70 1.95 20.97
N SER A 268 -1.85 1.26 20.22
CA SER A 268 -1.86 1.26 18.76
C SER A 268 -3.22 0.81 18.20
N LEU A 269 -3.79 -0.27 18.73
CA LEU A 269 -5.09 -0.79 18.35
C LEU A 269 -6.22 0.20 18.67
N ALA A 270 -6.18 0.85 19.85
CA ALA A 270 -7.16 1.86 20.21
C ALA A 270 -7.17 3.03 19.21
N ARG A 271 -5.99 3.50 18.77
CA ARG A 271 -5.86 4.55 17.75
C ARG A 271 -6.38 4.09 16.38
N VAL A 272 -6.04 2.88 15.96
CA VAL A 272 -6.54 2.30 14.71
C VAL A 272 -8.07 2.22 14.72
N LEU A 273 -8.66 1.75 15.82
CA LEU A 273 -10.12 1.72 15.98
C LEU A 273 -10.73 3.12 15.98
N ALA A 274 -10.13 4.08 16.67
CA ALA A 274 -10.58 5.46 16.67
C ALA A 274 -10.57 6.07 15.26
N VAL A 275 -9.48 5.90 14.51
CA VAL A 275 -9.36 6.36 13.11
C VAL A 275 -10.42 5.69 12.23
N ILE A 276 -10.63 4.38 12.36
CA ILE A 276 -11.68 3.66 11.62
C ILE A 276 -13.05 4.25 11.90
N LEU A 277 -13.40 4.51 13.16
CA LEU A 277 -14.68 5.09 13.55
C LEU A 277 -14.86 6.51 13.00
N ILE A 278 -13.83 7.36 13.10
CA ILE A 278 -13.85 8.72 12.57
C ILE A 278 -13.98 8.68 11.04
N SER A 279 -13.19 7.86 10.36
CA SER A 279 -13.26 7.70 8.90
C SER A 279 -14.60 7.13 8.45
N ALA A 280 -15.21 6.22 9.20
CA ALA A 280 -16.56 5.72 8.93
C ALA A 280 -17.60 6.85 9.03
N ALA A 281 -17.55 7.64 10.11
CA ALA A 281 -18.42 8.79 10.29
C ALA A 281 -18.27 9.82 9.16
N VAL A 282 -17.03 10.13 8.76
CA VAL A 282 -16.74 11.02 7.62
C VAL A 282 -17.29 10.45 6.31
N GLY A 283 -17.11 9.15 6.04
CA GLY A 283 -17.64 8.48 4.86
C GLY A 283 -19.15 8.54 4.77
N LEU A 284 -19.84 8.20 5.87
CA LEU A 284 -21.29 8.26 5.97
C LEU A 284 -21.83 9.69 5.84
N ALA A 285 -21.22 10.66 6.52
CA ALA A 285 -21.60 12.06 6.43
C ALA A 285 -21.44 12.59 5.00
N THR A 286 -20.31 12.28 4.36
CA THR A 286 -20.04 12.65 2.97
C THR A 286 -21.08 12.05 2.01
N THR A 287 -21.44 10.78 2.25
CA THR A 287 -22.47 10.09 1.46
C THR A 287 -23.83 10.74 1.65
N ALA A 288 -24.23 11.04 2.90
CA ALA A 288 -25.48 11.73 3.18
C ALA A 288 -25.57 13.10 2.48
N LEU A 289 -24.47 13.87 2.45
CA LEU A 289 -24.41 15.14 1.72
C LEU A 289 -24.61 14.94 0.21
N VAL A 290 -24.02 13.90 -0.38
CA VAL A 290 -24.18 13.59 -1.80
C VAL A 290 -25.58 13.07 -2.13
N VAL A 291 -26.20 12.28 -1.26
CA VAL A 291 -27.59 11.83 -1.42
C VAL A 291 -28.56 13.00 -1.48
N GLU A 292 -28.40 13.97 -0.58
CA GLU A 292 -29.24 15.18 -0.53
C GLU A 292 -29.09 16.02 -1.81
N LYS A 293 -27.86 16.20 -2.29
CA LYS A 293 -27.57 16.96 -3.51
C LYS A 293 -26.48 16.26 -4.33
N PRO A 294 -26.85 15.46 -5.35
CA PRO A 294 -25.90 14.66 -6.13
C PRO A 294 -24.78 15.46 -6.80
N SER A 295 -25.02 16.75 -7.11
CA SER A 295 -23.99 17.62 -7.68
C SER A 295 -22.80 17.86 -6.74
N ARG A 296 -22.94 17.63 -5.42
CA ARG A 296 -21.84 17.77 -4.45
C ARG A 296 -20.74 16.75 -4.68
N GLU A 297 -21.05 15.61 -5.31
CA GLU A 297 -20.08 14.54 -5.62
C GLU A 297 -18.87 15.06 -6.43
N VAL A 298 -19.13 16.00 -7.36
CA VAL A 298 -18.11 16.62 -8.22
C VAL A 298 -17.05 17.38 -7.42
N ALA A 299 -17.43 17.95 -6.26
CA ALA A 299 -16.51 18.68 -5.39
C ALA A 299 -15.87 17.77 -4.33
N VAL A 300 -16.63 16.82 -3.80
CA VAL A 300 -16.17 15.87 -2.76
C VAL A 300 -15.02 15.01 -3.27
N PHE A 301 -15.16 14.43 -4.46
CA PHE A 301 -14.18 13.45 -4.94
C PHE A 301 -12.78 14.07 -5.12
N PRO A 302 -12.61 15.23 -5.79
CA PRO A 302 -11.31 15.90 -5.84
C PRO A 302 -10.78 16.31 -4.47
N ALA A 303 -11.61 16.81 -3.56
CA ALA A 303 -11.17 17.27 -2.24
C ALA A 303 -10.57 16.11 -1.42
N VAL A 304 -11.26 14.97 -1.39
CA VAL A 304 -10.78 13.77 -0.69
C VAL A 304 -9.55 13.20 -1.40
N ALA A 305 -9.54 13.16 -2.73
CA ALA A 305 -8.38 12.69 -3.49
C ALA A 305 -7.12 13.54 -3.22
N VAL A 306 -7.26 14.87 -3.14
CA VAL A 306 -6.14 15.77 -2.81
C VAL A 306 -5.64 15.51 -1.40
N LEU A 307 -6.54 15.47 -0.41
CA LEU A 307 -6.16 15.26 0.98
C LEU A 307 -5.38 13.95 1.15
N SER A 308 -5.86 12.89 0.52
CA SER A 308 -5.27 11.55 0.63
C SER A 308 -4.05 11.33 -0.25
N SER A 309 -3.75 12.25 -1.17
CA SER A 309 -2.53 12.21 -1.98
C SER A 309 -1.29 12.66 -1.22
N ILE A 310 -1.45 13.30 -0.05
CA ILE A 310 -0.35 13.80 0.78
C ILE A 310 0.09 12.68 1.73
N PRO A 311 1.33 12.18 1.63
CA PRO A 311 1.87 11.24 2.61
C PRO A 311 1.86 11.84 4.03
N PRO A 312 1.56 11.04 5.07
CA PRO A 312 1.59 11.50 6.47
C PRO A 312 2.91 12.14 6.87
N VAL A 313 4.02 11.66 6.31
CA VAL A 313 5.36 12.23 6.50
C VAL A 313 5.40 13.73 6.18
N PHE A 314 4.67 14.18 5.15
CA PHE A 314 4.61 15.59 4.76
C PHE A 314 3.61 16.40 5.59
N LEU A 315 2.66 15.73 6.24
CA LEU A 315 1.74 16.39 7.16
C LEU A 315 2.42 16.70 8.50
N TYR A 316 3.43 15.92 8.90
CA TYR A 316 4.15 16.13 10.15
C TYR A 316 4.73 17.56 10.27
N PRO A 317 5.57 18.06 9.33
CA PRO A 317 6.08 19.44 9.38
C PRO A 317 5.00 20.53 9.41
N LEU A 318 3.83 20.27 8.82
CA LEU A 318 2.74 21.24 8.73
C LEU A 318 1.93 21.33 10.04
N LEU A 319 1.92 20.26 10.82
CA LEU A 319 1.00 20.08 11.95
C LEU A 319 1.71 20.04 13.31
N ALA A 320 2.93 19.53 13.37
CA ALA A 320 3.65 19.29 14.63
C ALA A 320 3.95 20.56 15.44
N ALA A 321 3.95 21.73 14.78
CA ALA A 321 4.06 23.02 15.45
C ALA A 321 2.80 23.41 16.26
N PHE A 322 1.63 22.89 15.89
CA PHE A 322 0.33 23.30 16.43
C PHE A 322 -0.35 22.22 17.28
N ILE A 323 -0.15 20.94 16.92
CA ILE A 323 -0.77 19.80 17.59
C ILE A 323 0.30 18.76 17.95
N LYS A 324 0.13 18.09 19.10
CA LYS A 324 1.08 17.10 19.63
C LYS A 324 0.33 15.89 20.21
N GLY A 325 1.08 14.81 20.45
CA GLY A 325 0.57 13.62 21.12
C GLY A 325 -0.54 12.91 20.34
N GLU A 326 -1.55 12.41 21.06
CA GLU A 326 -2.63 11.59 20.50
C GLU A 326 -3.37 12.26 19.31
N ILE A 327 -3.61 13.57 19.41
CA ILE A 327 -4.33 14.30 18.36
C ILE A 327 -3.49 14.31 17.07
N LEU A 328 -2.18 14.53 17.17
CA LEU A 328 -1.29 14.53 16.01
C LEU A 328 -1.31 13.16 15.32
N VAL A 329 -1.18 12.05 16.06
CA VAL A 329 -1.23 10.70 15.45
C VAL A 329 -2.53 10.49 14.68
N LEU A 330 -3.68 10.79 15.29
CA LEU A 330 -4.97 10.59 14.64
C LEU A 330 -5.06 11.43 13.35
N VAL A 331 -4.66 12.69 13.39
CA VAL A 331 -4.69 13.58 12.22
C VAL A 331 -3.74 13.12 11.12
N LEU A 332 -2.56 12.58 11.45
CA LEU A 332 -1.63 12.02 10.46
C LEU A 332 -2.20 10.79 9.74
N LEU A 333 -3.04 9.99 10.42
CA LEU A 333 -3.63 8.78 9.85
C LEU A 333 -4.91 9.03 9.04
N LEU A 334 -5.68 10.06 9.40
CA LEU A 334 -7.01 10.33 8.86
C LEU A 334 -7.07 10.50 7.33
N PRO A 335 -6.14 11.20 6.65
CA PRO A 335 -6.20 11.42 5.21
C PRO A 335 -6.23 10.13 4.39
N ALA A 336 -5.35 9.18 4.70
CA ALA A 336 -5.34 7.88 4.03
C ALA A 336 -6.55 7.04 4.42
N ALA A 337 -6.92 7.06 5.71
CA ALA A 337 -8.03 6.28 6.25
C ALA A 337 -9.40 6.70 5.72
N ALA A 338 -9.66 8.01 5.61
CA ALA A 338 -10.92 8.59 5.17
C ALA A 338 -11.15 8.43 3.66
N LEU A 339 -10.10 8.34 2.84
CA LEU A 339 -10.22 8.10 1.41
C LEU A 339 -11.03 6.83 1.14
N TYR A 340 -10.64 5.75 1.80
CA TYR A 340 -11.18 4.43 1.53
C TYR A 340 -12.61 4.31 1.98
N THR A 341 -12.96 4.84 3.17
CA THR A 341 -14.36 4.84 3.61
C THR A 341 -15.22 5.70 2.69
N VAL A 342 -14.79 6.91 2.34
CA VAL A 342 -15.56 7.81 1.46
C VAL A 342 -15.76 7.21 0.07
N ILE A 343 -14.71 6.69 -0.59
CA ILE A 343 -14.83 6.10 -1.92
C ILE A 343 -15.78 4.90 -1.89
N ASN A 344 -15.66 4.02 -0.89
CA ASN A 344 -16.50 2.83 -0.82
C ASN A 344 -17.96 3.18 -0.48
N THR A 345 -18.22 4.12 0.44
CA THR A 345 -19.61 4.51 0.75
C THR A 345 -20.26 5.27 -0.41
N LEU A 346 -19.50 6.06 -1.18
CA LEU A 346 -19.99 6.70 -2.40
C LEU A 346 -20.18 5.72 -3.57
N ALA A 347 -19.38 4.65 -3.64
CA ALA A 347 -19.60 3.60 -4.63
C ALA A 347 -20.99 2.95 -4.45
N ALA A 348 -21.38 2.67 -3.20
CA ALA A 348 -22.73 2.18 -2.92
C ALA A 348 -23.83 3.13 -3.43
N TRP A 349 -23.64 4.45 -3.33
CA TRP A 349 -24.58 5.42 -3.91
C TRP A 349 -24.72 5.33 -5.43
N ARG A 350 -23.65 4.95 -6.14
CA ARG A 350 -23.65 4.78 -7.60
C ARG A 350 -24.29 3.45 -8.02
N ASP A 351 -24.05 2.40 -7.26
CA ASP A 351 -24.42 1.03 -7.63
C ASP A 351 -25.85 0.65 -7.21
N VAL A 352 -26.40 1.26 -6.14
CA VAL A 352 -27.76 0.99 -5.68
C VAL A 352 -28.80 1.58 -6.65
N PRO A 353 -29.63 0.76 -7.33
CA PRO A 353 -30.61 1.23 -8.29
C PRO A 353 -31.66 2.13 -7.63
N ARG A 354 -31.93 3.29 -8.25
CA ARG A 354 -32.81 4.31 -7.67
C ARG A 354 -34.22 4.28 -8.23
N ASP A 355 -34.47 3.49 -9.26
CA ASP A 355 -35.73 3.55 -10.02
C ASP A 355 -36.92 3.11 -9.18
N LEU A 356 -36.74 2.08 -8.35
CA LEU A 356 -37.76 1.63 -7.40
C LEU A 356 -38.03 2.69 -6.32
N ALA A 357 -36.97 3.26 -5.72
CA ALA A 357 -37.10 4.32 -4.73
C ALA A 357 -37.84 5.55 -5.29
N LYS A 358 -37.52 5.94 -6.54
CA LYS A 358 -38.22 7.01 -7.26
C LYS A 358 -39.68 6.67 -7.54
N ALA A 359 -39.99 5.44 -7.94
CA ALA A 359 -41.36 4.99 -8.20
C ALA A 359 -42.25 5.09 -6.95
N TYR A 360 -41.70 4.79 -5.77
CA TYR A 360 -42.38 4.95 -4.48
C TYR A 360 -42.20 6.34 -3.84
N GLN A 361 -41.60 7.31 -4.55
CA GLN A 361 -41.30 8.66 -4.05
C GLN A 361 -40.49 8.69 -2.75
N ILE A 362 -39.68 7.67 -2.50
CA ILE A 362 -38.79 7.58 -1.34
C ILE A 362 -37.55 8.43 -1.62
N SER A 363 -37.29 9.42 -0.76
CA SER A 363 -36.16 10.34 -0.91
C SER A 363 -35.54 10.74 0.43
N GLY A 364 -34.36 11.38 0.38
CA GLY A 364 -33.68 11.94 1.54
C GLY A 364 -33.34 10.91 2.62
N TRP A 365 -33.75 11.19 3.86
CA TRP A 365 -33.42 10.39 5.04
C TRP A 365 -34.01 8.98 5.01
N LEU A 366 -35.22 8.83 4.46
CA LEU A 366 -35.89 7.53 4.36
C LEU A 366 -35.13 6.62 3.39
N TYR A 367 -34.74 7.16 2.23
CA TYR A 367 -33.89 6.47 1.26
C TYR A 367 -32.54 6.09 1.88
N LEU A 368 -31.90 7.04 2.59
CA LEU A 368 -30.59 6.82 3.20
C LEU A 368 -30.60 5.62 4.14
N TRP A 369 -31.47 5.60 5.15
CA TRP A 369 -31.39 4.60 6.22
C TRP A 369 -32.06 3.26 5.91
N HIS A 370 -33.07 3.24 5.04
CA HIS A 370 -33.86 2.02 4.78
C HIS A 370 -33.50 1.34 3.47
N ILE A 371 -32.82 2.04 2.55
CA ILE A 371 -32.44 1.48 1.25
C ILE A 371 -30.93 1.55 1.08
N LEU A 372 -30.34 2.75 1.11
CA LEU A 372 -28.94 2.93 0.78
C LEU A 372 -28.01 2.28 1.81
N ILE A 373 -28.15 2.58 3.11
CA ILE A 373 -27.25 2.06 4.15
C ILE A 373 -27.26 0.52 4.22
N PRO A 374 -28.42 -0.16 4.23
CA PRO A 374 -28.45 -1.63 4.18
C PRO A 374 -27.77 -2.20 2.93
N ALA A 375 -28.06 -1.66 1.74
CA ALA A 375 -27.43 -2.09 0.50
C ALA A 375 -25.93 -1.71 0.42
N ALA A 376 -25.52 -0.69 1.16
CA ALA A 376 -24.14 -0.23 1.26
C ALA A 376 -23.30 -1.06 2.25
N LEU A 377 -23.89 -1.95 3.06
CA LEU A 377 -23.15 -2.70 4.08
C LEU A 377 -21.89 -3.42 3.53
N PRO A 378 -21.93 -4.11 2.38
CA PRO A 378 -20.73 -4.75 1.83
C PRO A 378 -19.64 -3.75 1.45
N TYR A 379 -20.04 -2.60 0.92
CA TYR A 379 -19.13 -1.51 0.55
C TYR A 379 -18.53 -0.88 1.80
N ILE A 380 -19.34 -0.60 2.83
CA ILE A 380 -18.87 -0.10 4.12
C ILE A 380 -17.86 -1.09 4.71
N ALA A 381 -18.18 -2.39 4.75
CA ALA A 381 -17.27 -3.41 5.26
C ALA A 381 -15.93 -3.45 4.48
N THR A 382 -15.99 -3.30 3.16
CA THR A 382 -14.80 -3.23 2.30
C THR A 382 -13.97 -1.96 2.57
N GLY A 383 -14.63 -0.81 2.73
CA GLY A 383 -13.99 0.45 3.09
C GLY A 383 -13.28 0.36 4.43
N LEU A 384 -13.96 -0.15 5.47
CA LEU A 384 -13.39 -0.31 6.81
C LEU A 384 -12.21 -1.30 6.83
N LEU A 385 -12.30 -2.42 6.11
CA LEU A 385 -11.20 -3.38 5.95
C LEU A 385 -9.97 -2.71 5.30
N THR A 386 -10.19 -1.89 4.28
CA THR A 386 -9.10 -1.19 3.58
C THR A 386 -8.48 -0.12 4.48
N THR A 387 -9.30 0.63 5.22
CA THR A 387 -8.86 1.59 6.22
C THR A 387 -8.06 0.94 7.35
N TRP A 388 -8.45 -0.25 7.82
CA TRP A 388 -7.69 -1.02 8.80
C TRP A 388 -6.27 -1.32 8.32
N GLY A 389 -6.12 -1.83 7.09
CA GLY A 389 -4.81 -2.08 6.50
C GLY A 389 -3.95 -0.82 6.38
N GLY A 390 -4.54 0.28 5.90
CA GLY A 390 -3.86 1.58 5.79
C GLY A 390 -3.45 2.17 7.14
N ALA A 391 -4.33 2.10 8.15
CA ALA A 391 -4.10 2.65 9.48
C ALA A 391 -2.91 1.97 10.17
N TRP A 392 -2.84 0.64 10.16
CA TRP A 392 -1.69 -0.09 10.72
C TRP A 392 -0.36 0.28 10.06
N ASN A 393 -0.35 0.44 8.73
CA ASN A 393 0.85 0.86 8.02
C ASN A 393 1.26 2.29 8.40
N GLY A 394 0.33 3.23 8.38
CA GLY A 394 0.61 4.63 8.73
C GLY A 394 1.04 4.79 10.20
N LEU A 395 0.52 3.96 11.10
CA LEU A 395 0.75 4.05 12.53
C LEU A 395 2.23 3.86 12.91
N VAL A 396 2.93 2.96 12.22
CA VAL A 396 4.37 2.70 12.44
C VAL A 396 5.21 3.96 12.26
N VAL A 397 4.76 4.90 11.42
CA VAL A 397 5.42 6.18 11.16
C VAL A 397 4.83 7.30 12.02
N ALA A 398 3.51 7.31 12.20
CA ALA A 398 2.82 8.38 12.89
C ALA A 398 3.10 8.41 14.41
N GLU A 399 3.21 7.25 15.05
CA GLU A 399 3.45 7.18 16.51
C GLU A 399 4.82 7.77 16.92
N PRO A 400 5.95 7.42 16.27
CA PRO A 400 7.24 8.05 16.56
C PRO A 400 7.22 9.57 16.35
N PHE A 401 6.60 10.05 15.26
CA PHE A 401 6.53 11.49 14.98
C PHE A 401 5.72 12.27 16.01
N ALA A 402 4.70 11.66 16.59
CA ALA A 402 3.87 12.32 17.58
C ALA A 402 4.36 12.14 19.02
N ASP A 403 5.46 11.41 19.21
CA ASP A 403 6.05 11.12 20.52
C ASP A 403 5.03 10.49 21.50
N VAL A 404 4.33 9.46 21.04
CA VAL A 404 3.35 8.71 21.86
C VAL A 404 3.76 7.27 22.09
N SER A 405 3.32 6.68 23.20
CA SER A 405 3.51 5.25 23.47
C SER A 405 2.72 4.39 22.49
N GLY A 406 3.37 3.42 21.86
CA GLY A 406 2.74 2.50 20.91
C GLY A 406 3.75 1.58 20.27
N LEU A 407 3.27 0.62 19.49
CA LEU A 407 4.09 -0.38 18.83
C LEU A 407 5.06 0.25 17.82
N GLY A 408 4.63 1.28 17.08
CA GLY A 408 5.47 2.01 16.14
C GLY A 408 6.62 2.76 16.82
N SER A 409 6.33 3.50 17.90
CA SER A 409 7.37 4.18 18.69
C SER A 409 8.34 3.20 19.33
N TYR A 410 7.83 2.08 19.86
CA TYR A 410 8.68 1.02 20.40
C TYR A 410 9.63 0.44 19.36
N MET A 411 9.15 0.16 18.15
CA MET A 411 9.97 -0.30 17.04
C MET A 411 11.01 0.73 16.63
N ALA A 412 10.65 2.02 16.57
CA ALA A 412 11.60 3.09 16.26
C ALA A 412 12.73 3.18 17.31
N HIS A 413 12.40 3.15 18.60
CA HIS A 413 13.39 3.18 19.68
C HIS A 413 14.21 1.89 19.79
N ALA A 414 13.61 0.73 19.53
CA ALA A 414 14.29 -0.56 19.48
C ALA A 414 15.33 -0.58 18.36
N ALA A 415 14.91 -0.11 17.17
CA ALA A 415 15.80 -0.04 16.03
C ALA A 415 16.96 0.92 16.27
N GLY A 416 16.71 2.11 16.85
CA GLY A 416 17.75 3.05 17.25
C GLY A 416 18.83 2.45 18.18
N ARG A 417 18.49 1.41 18.94
CA ARG A 417 19.39 0.69 19.85
C ARG A 417 19.95 -0.60 19.26
N GLY A 418 19.57 -0.97 18.04
CA GLY A 418 19.90 -2.27 17.46
C GLY A 418 19.26 -3.46 18.22
N ASP A 419 18.17 -3.23 18.95
CA ASP A 419 17.47 -4.28 19.70
C ASP A 419 16.62 -5.15 18.76
N VAL A 420 17.28 -6.17 18.22
CA VAL A 420 16.65 -7.13 17.31
C VAL A 420 15.51 -7.91 17.98
N ASN A 421 15.58 -8.20 19.28
CA ASN A 421 14.52 -8.95 19.97
C ASN A 421 13.20 -8.17 19.92
N ALA A 422 13.26 -6.88 20.27
CA ALA A 422 12.14 -5.96 20.20
C ALA A 422 11.56 -5.82 18.79
N LEU A 423 12.41 -5.73 17.76
CA LEU A 423 11.96 -5.59 16.37
C LEU A 423 11.24 -6.84 15.86
N PHE A 424 11.85 -8.01 15.99
CA PHE A 424 11.23 -9.26 15.54
C PHE A 424 9.95 -9.56 16.30
N ALA A 425 9.93 -9.33 17.62
CA ALA A 425 8.73 -9.51 18.44
C ALA A 425 7.60 -8.56 18.02
N SER A 426 7.93 -7.28 17.78
CA SER A 426 6.94 -6.27 17.36
C SER A 426 6.32 -6.64 16.02
N VAL A 427 7.13 -7.03 15.03
CA VAL A 427 6.64 -7.46 13.71
C VAL A 427 5.77 -8.71 13.82
N ALA A 428 6.17 -9.68 14.64
CA ALA A 428 5.41 -10.91 14.86
C ALA A 428 4.06 -10.62 15.51
N VAL A 429 4.02 -9.80 16.57
CA VAL A 429 2.79 -9.39 17.25
C VAL A 429 1.88 -8.59 16.32
N MET A 430 2.42 -7.62 15.59
CA MET A 430 1.66 -6.82 14.62
C MET A 430 1.02 -7.70 13.54
N THR A 431 1.81 -8.62 12.96
CA THR A 431 1.33 -9.55 11.93
C THR A 431 0.26 -10.49 12.49
N ALA A 432 0.46 -11.02 13.70
CA ALA A 432 -0.53 -11.87 14.35
C ALA A 432 -1.86 -11.13 14.58
N ILE A 433 -1.83 -9.89 15.06
CA ILE A 433 -3.03 -9.06 15.28
C ILE A 433 -3.76 -8.79 13.96
N VAL A 434 -3.03 -8.37 12.92
CA VAL A 434 -3.63 -8.07 11.61
C VAL A 434 -4.24 -9.33 10.97
N VAL A 435 -3.52 -10.45 10.96
CA VAL A 435 -4.00 -11.73 10.41
C VAL A 435 -5.19 -12.27 11.21
N ALA A 436 -5.11 -12.25 12.55
CA ALA A 436 -6.20 -12.70 13.41
C ALA A 436 -7.46 -11.85 13.18
N THR A 437 -7.33 -10.53 13.12
CA THR A 437 -8.46 -9.63 12.88
C THR A 437 -9.05 -9.83 11.48
N ASN A 438 -8.21 -9.97 10.44
CA ASN A 438 -8.64 -10.30 9.08
C ASN A 438 -9.45 -11.60 9.03
N ARG A 439 -8.97 -12.65 9.71
CA ARG A 439 -9.61 -13.97 9.69
C ARG A 439 -10.87 -14.05 10.56
N LEU A 440 -10.83 -13.46 11.76
CA LEU A 440 -11.86 -13.64 12.78
C LEU A 440 -12.96 -12.58 12.71
N LEU A 441 -12.60 -11.33 12.40
CA LEU A 441 -13.53 -10.20 12.37
C LEU A 441 -13.96 -9.88 10.94
N TRP A 442 -13.02 -9.45 10.09
CA TRP A 442 -13.34 -8.89 8.78
C TRP A 442 -14.03 -9.89 7.84
N ARG A 443 -13.55 -11.15 7.77
CA ARG A 443 -14.21 -12.21 6.99
C ARG A 443 -15.63 -12.53 7.49
N ARG A 444 -15.92 -12.32 8.78
CA ARG A 444 -17.28 -12.53 9.31
C ARG A 444 -18.17 -11.35 8.97
N LEU A 445 -17.70 -10.13 9.22
CA LEU A 445 -18.42 -8.90 8.89
C LEU A 445 -18.77 -8.81 7.41
N TYR A 446 -17.81 -9.10 6.52
CA TYR A 446 -18.05 -9.09 5.08
C TYR A 446 -19.13 -10.10 4.66
N ARG A 447 -19.07 -11.34 5.19
CA ARG A 447 -20.08 -12.37 4.89
C ARG A 447 -21.48 -12.01 5.39
N LEU A 448 -21.57 -11.39 6.56
CA LEU A 448 -22.86 -10.90 7.08
C LEU A 448 -23.37 -9.74 6.24
N ALA A 449 -22.50 -8.80 5.89
CA ALA A 449 -22.86 -7.66 5.05
C ALA A 449 -23.34 -8.09 3.65
N SER A 450 -22.69 -9.08 3.04
CA SER A 450 -23.06 -9.59 1.70
C SER A 450 -24.39 -10.33 1.66
N GLN A 451 -25.00 -10.67 2.80
CA GLN A 451 -26.35 -11.27 2.82
C GLN A 451 -27.47 -10.25 2.57
N TRP A 452 -27.16 -8.96 2.66
CA TRP A 452 -28.12 -7.86 2.51
C TRP A 452 -28.10 -7.20 1.12
N ALA A 453 -27.15 -7.60 0.26
CA ALA A 453 -27.07 -7.21 -1.14
C ALA A 453 -27.64 -8.33 -2.01
#